data_AF-A0A9X4CDA6-F1
#
_entry.id   AF-A0A9X4CDA6-F1
#
_cell.length_a   1.000
_cell.length_b   1.000
_cell.length_c   1.000
_cell.angle_alpha   90.00
_cell.angle_beta   90.00
_cell.angle_gamma   90.00
#
_symmetry.space_group_name_H-M   'P 1'
#
loop_
_entity.id
_entity.type
_entity.pdbx_description
1 polymer ?
#
loop_
_entity_poly.entity_id
_entity_poly.type
_entity_poly.pdbx_seq_one_letter_code
_entity_poly.pdbx_strand_id
1 'polypeptide(L)'
;MLGRKLGSRQRESVHQATEILLDRLVQFKLAYETTSFLLQRAKASWASVENEFEAGAPTEATGIVANRDSLQEESHRRFEIRSRVGSDTVFSSLSDMPLEPAAISYVFTQLELYGDFVVSVINKSFFAARNSPKNWHSRIHGDTDIRDAAKLLRMRSALAAPFRMEVDDIPMFTVAEVIELKRVRNEFAHEGRSSANFDVLFSYAADLICQIHFWVLDDEEMIIRWPFRDESEEVDDARELNAMIKEMKQRGEW
;
A
#
# COMPACT_ATOMS: atom_id res chain seq x y z
N MET A 1 1.45 24.77 14.44
CA MET A 1 2.21 25.00 13.19
C MET A 1 3.44 25.90 13.40
N LEU A 2 4.56 25.33 13.87
CA LEU A 2 5.90 25.88 13.64
C LEU A 2 6.42 25.17 12.37
N GLY A 3 6.65 25.80 11.23
CA GLY A 3 7.26 27.11 11.03
C GLY A 3 8.56 27.01 10.21
N ARG A 4 8.68 26.06 9.28
CA ARG A 4 9.61 26.17 8.16
C ARG A 4 8.82 26.02 6.87
N LYS A 5 8.64 27.15 6.18
CA LYS A 5 8.20 27.14 4.78
C LYS A 5 9.20 26.28 4.00
N LEU A 6 8.74 25.13 3.52
CA LEU A 6 9.51 24.32 2.59
C LEU A 6 9.87 25.19 1.38
N GLY A 7 11.09 25.02 0.87
CA GLY A 7 11.47 25.67 -0.39
C GLY A 7 10.58 25.18 -1.53
N SER A 8 10.35 26.01 -2.54
CA SER A 8 9.51 25.67 -3.71
C SER A 8 9.88 24.30 -4.32
N ARG A 9 11.17 24.01 -4.46
CA ARG A 9 11.65 22.70 -4.97
C ARG A 9 11.27 21.52 -4.06
N GLN A 10 11.31 21.71 -2.74
CA GLN A 10 10.94 20.64 -1.79
C GLN A 10 9.44 20.37 -1.86
N ARG A 11 8.64 21.43 -1.92
CA ARG A 11 7.19 21.34 -2.08
C ARG A 11 6.81 20.60 -3.35
N GLU A 12 7.37 21.04 -4.48
CA GLU A 12 7.20 20.39 -5.78
C GLU A 12 7.59 18.90 -5.74
N SER A 13 8.71 18.57 -5.10
CA SER A 13 9.17 17.18 -5.01
C SER A 13 8.18 16.30 -4.22
N VAL A 14 7.66 16.80 -3.10
CA VAL A 14 6.66 16.08 -2.28
C VAL A 14 5.34 15.96 -3.03
N HIS A 15 4.89 17.03 -3.67
CA HIS A 15 3.68 17.05 -4.47
C HIS A 15 3.75 15.98 -5.57
N GLN A 16 4.73 16.06 -6.47
CA GLN A 16 4.94 15.10 -7.55
C GLN A 16 5.03 13.65 -7.07
N ALA A 17 5.78 13.39 -6.00
CA ALA A 17 5.90 12.05 -5.44
C ALA A 17 4.55 11.52 -4.91
N THR A 18 3.73 12.40 -4.34
CA THR A 18 2.38 12.05 -3.88
C THR A 18 1.47 11.72 -5.05
N GLU A 19 1.46 12.54 -6.11
CA GLU A 19 0.62 12.29 -7.29
C GLU A 19 0.95 10.94 -7.94
N ILE A 20 2.23 10.72 -8.24
CA ILE A 20 2.71 9.49 -8.88
C ILE A 20 2.36 8.25 -8.04
N LEU A 21 2.49 8.34 -6.72
CA LEU A 21 2.16 7.23 -5.84
C LEU A 21 0.67 6.94 -5.83
N LEU A 22 -0.17 7.96 -5.66
CA LEU A 22 -1.61 7.78 -5.64
C LEU A 22 -2.14 7.23 -6.97
N ASP A 23 -1.64 7.71 -8.11
CA ASP A 23 -1.99 7.16 -9.42
C ASP A 23 -1.68 5.67 -9.51
N ARG A 24 -0.48 5.27 -9.07
CA ARG A 24 -0.07 3.86 -9.02
C ARG A 24 -0.95 3.03 -8.09
N LEU A 25 -1.28 3.55 -6.91
CA LEU A 25 -2.09 2.83 -5.93
C LEU A 25 -3.54 2.67 -6.39
N VAL A 26 -4.11 3.67 -7.04
CA VAL A 26 -5.47 3.60 -7.59
C VAL A 26 -5.53 2.62 -8.76
N GLN A 27 -4.54 2.64 -9.67
CA GLN A 27 -4.41 1.62 -10.72
C GLN A 27 -4.20 0.22 -10.14
N PHE A 28 -3.38 0.11 -9.09
CA PHE A 28 -3.13 -1.17 -8.41
C PHE A 28 -4.40 -1.71 -7.74
N LYS A 29 -5.18 -0.85 -7.06
CA LYS A 29 -6.47 -1.24 -6.46
C LYS A 29 -7.42 -1.80 -7.51
N LEU A 30 -7.55 -1.13 -8.66
CA LEU A 30 -8.37 -1.64 -9.76
C LEU A 30 -7.87 -3.00 -10.28
N ALA A 31 -6.55 -3.16 -10.46
CA ALA A 31 -5.96 -4.42 -10.90
C ALA A 31 -6.21 -5.53 -9.89
N TYR A 32 -6.10 -5.24 -8.59
CA TYR A 32 -6.42 -6.14 -7.50
C TYR A 32 -7.91 -6.53 -7.51
N GLU A 33 -8.83 -5.57 -7.63
CA GLU A 33 -10.28 -5.82 -7.64
C GLU A 33 -10.68 -6.67 -8.85
N THR A 34 -10.12 -6.36 -10.02
CA THR A 34 -10.31 -7.14 -11.25
C THR A 34 -9.79 -8.56 -11.07
N THR A 35 -8.58 -8.72 -10.53
CA THR A 35 -7.98 -10.04 -10.27
C THR A 35 -8.82 -10.83 -9.27
N SER A 36 -9.22 -10.20 -8.17
CA SER A 36 -10.05 -10.82 -7.14
C SER A 36 -11.39 -11.27 -7.69
N PHE A 37 -12.05 -10.44 -8.51
CA PHE A 37 -13.29 -10.80 -9.20
C PHE A 37 -13.09 -11.99 -10.14
N LEU A 38 -12.04 -11.98 -10.97
CA LEU A 38 -11.74 -13.09 -11.88
C LEU A 38 -11.47 -14.39 -11.12
N LEU A 39 -10.73 -14.33 -10.01
CA LEU A 39 -10.47 -15.48 -9.14
C LEU A 39 -11.75 -16.01 -8.48
N GLN A 40 -12.62 -15.12 -7.98
CA GLN A 40 -13.91 -15.51 -7.41
C GLN A 40 -14.82 -16.15 -8.46
N ARG A 41 -14.89 -15.58 -9.66
CA ARG A 41 -15.63 -16.15 -10.79
C ARG A 41 -15.09 -17.53 -11.17
N ALA A 42 -13.76 -17.69 -11.23
CA ALA A 42 -13.11 -18.96 -11.52
C ALA A 42 -13.44 -20.03 -10.45
N LYS A 43 -13.50 -19.65 -9.18
CA LYS A 43 -13.93 -20.53 -8.08
C LYS A 43 -15.41 -20.91 -8.18
N ALA A 44 -16.28 -19.96 -8.54
CA ALA A 44 -17.73 -20.18 -8.59
C ALA A 44 -18.19 -21.01 -9.79
N SER A 45 -17.55 -20.84 -10.95
CA SER A 45 -17.96 -21.48 -12.20
C SER A 45 -16.77 -22.12 -12.92
N TRP A 46 -16.12 -23.06 -12.24
CA TRP A 46 -14.90 -23.73 -12.70
C TRP A 46 -15.05 -24.29 -14.12
N ALA A 47 -16.16 -24.97 -14.43
CA ALA A 47 -16.39 -25.59 -15.74
C ALA A 47 -16.46 -24.56 -16.89
N SER A 48 -16.94 -23.34 -16.64
CA SER A 48 -16.96 -22.29 -17.67
C SER A 48 -15.55 -21.76 -17.93
N VAL A 49 -14.74 -21.60 -16.89
CA VAL A 49 -13.36 -21.09 -17.01
C VAL A 49 -12.42 -22.17 -17.55
N GLU A 50 -12.64 -23.43 -17.20
CA GLU A 50 -11.92 -24.57 -17.77
C GLU A 50 -12.13 -24.66 -19.29
N ASN A 51 -13.37 -24.55 -19.77
CA ASN A 51 -13.65 -24.52 -21.21
C ASN A 51 -12.95 -23.35 -21.93
N GLU A 52 -12.84 -22.18 -21.27
CA GLU A 52 -12.08 -21.04 -21.80
C GLU A 52 -10.56 -21.33 -21.83
N PHE A 53 -10.02 -22.03 -20.83
CA PHE A 53 -8.61 -22.42 -20.76
C PHE A 53 -8.24 -23.55 -21.74
N GLU A 54 -9.06 -24.59 -21.84
CA GLU A 54 -8.85 -25.73 -22.74
C GLU A 54 -8.90 -25.31 -24.22
N ALA A 55 -9.69 -24.28 -24.54
CA ALA A 55 -9.75 -23.70 -25.88
C ALA A 55 -8.50 -22.87 -26.25
N GLY A 56 -7.70 -22.43 -25.28
CA GLY A 56 -6.65 -21.42 -25.45
C GLY A 56 -5.22 -21.95 -25.61
N ALA A 57 -4.82 -22.96 -24.83
CA ALA A 57 -3.56 -23.73 -24.88
C ALA A 57 -3.41 -24.47 -23.53
N PRO A 58 -2.68 -25.61 -23.47
CA PRO A 58 -2.37 -26.25 -22.19
C PRO A 58 -1.59 -25.29 -21.28
N THR A 59 -2.02 -25.16 -20.03
CA THR A 59 -1.31 -24.36 -19.03
C THR A 59 0.03 -25.01 -18.71
N GLU A 60 1.12 -24.27 -18.89
CA GLU A 60 2.44 -24.69 -18.43
C GLU A 60 2.68 -24.17 -17.01
N ALA A 61 3.05 -25.06 -16.09
CA ALA A 61 3.55 -24.68 -14.78
C ALA A 61 5.07 -24.85 -14.72
N THR A 62 5.70 -24.00 -13.92
CA THR A 62 7.13 -24.12 -13.59
C THR A 62 7.26 -24.89 -12.28
N GLY A 63 7.91 -26.05 -12.34
CA GLY A 63 8.36 -26.82 -11.18
C GLY A 63 9.80 -26.48 -10.82
N ILE A 64 10.16 -26.65 -9.54
CA ILE A 64 11.53 -26.51 -9.03
C ILE A 64 12.14 -27.90 -8.81
N VAL A 65 13.26 -28.21 -9.49
CA VAL A 65 14.05 -29.43 -9.25
C VAL A 65 15.42 -29.07 -8.71
N ALA A 66 15.70 -29.44 -7.47
CA ALA A 66 16.98 -29.23 -6.82
C ALA A 66 17.53 -30.57 -6.31
N ASN A 67 18.79 -30.85 -6.61
CA ASN A 67 19.59 -31.91 -5.99
C ASN A 67 20.93 -31.35 -5.50
N ARG A 68 21.63 -32.09 -4.62
CA ARG A 68 22.88 -31.61 -3.99
C ARG A 68 23.95 -31.22 -5.01
N ASP A 69 24.02 -31.94 -6.13
CA ASP A 69 25.02 -31.71 -7.17
C ASP A 69 24.67 -30.46 -8.00
N SER A 70 23.39 -30.22 -8.28
CA SER A 70 22.89 -29.04 -9.00
C SER A 70 23.10 -27.72 -8.25
N LEU A 71 23.26 -27.76 -6.92
CA LEU A 71 23.54 -26.59 -6.08
C LEU A 71 25.02 -26.16 -6.13
N GLN A 72 25.91 -27.00 -6.66
CA GLN A 72 27.35 -26.70 -6.75
C GLN A 72 27.77 -26.12 -8.10
N GLU A 73 26.89 -26.12 -9.09
CA GLU A 73 27.22 -25.64 -10.43
C GLU A 73 26.68 -24.22 -10.67
N GLU A 74 27.50 -23.29 -11.18
CA GLU A 74 27.27 -21.83 -11.30
C GLU A 74 26.05 -21.34 -12.13
N SER A 75 25.22 -22.21 -12.71
CA SER A 75 24.15 -21.77 -13.63
C SER A 75 22.81 -21.54 -12.91
N HIS A 76 22.35 -20.29 -12.97
CA HIS A 76 21.11 -19.79 -12.36
C HIS A 76 19.80 -20.35 -12.96
N ARG A 77 19.85 -21.22 -13.98
CA ARG A 77 18.67 -21.72 -14.71
C ARG A 77 18.31 -23.19 -14.42
N ARG A 78 19.04 -23.88 -13.54
CA ARG A 78 18.90 -25.35 -13.36
C ARG A 78 17.70 -25.82 -12.55
N PHE A 79 16.97 -24.90 -11.94
CA PHE A 79 15.86 -25.27 -11.06
C PHE A 79 14.53 -25.39 -11.80
N GLU A 80 14.38 -24.82 -12.99
CA GLU A 80 13.07 -24.71 -13.64
C GLU A 80 12.81 -25.86 -14.61
N ILE A 81 11.78 -26.66 -14.33
CA ILE A 81 11.17 -27.57 -15.32
C ILE A 81 9.80 -27.03 -15.68
N ARG A 82 9.51 -26.95 -16.99
CA ARG A 82 8.16 -26.65 -17.45
C ARG A 82 7.42 -27.95 -17.74
N SER A 83 6.25 -28.09 -17.16
CA SER A 83 5.35 -29.20 -17.45
C SER A 83 3.95 -28.67 -17.71
N ARG A 84 3.22 -29.35 -18.58
CA ARG A 84 1.77 -29.15 -18.68
C ARG A 84 1.14 -29.57 -17.37
N VAL A 85 0.17 -28.78 -16.92
CA VAL A 85 -0.65 -29.09 -15.75
C VAL A 85 -2.11 -29.19 -16.16
N GLY A 86 -2.82 -30.12 -15.53
CA GLY A 86 -4.27 -30.23 -15.66
C GLY A 86 -4.96 -29.02 -15.06
N SER A 87 -6.13 -28.68 -15.60
CA SER A 87 -7.02 -27.64 -15.09
C SER A 87 -7.33 -27.84 -13.61
N ASP A 88 -7.62 -29.06 -13.18
CA ASP A 88 -7.84 -29.48 -11.80
C ASP A 88 -6.74 -29.00 -10.81
N THR A 89 -5.49 -29.12 -11.24
CA THR A 89 -4.29 -28.73 -10.47
C THR A 89 -4.14 -27.21 -10.43
N VAL A 90 -4.46 -26.52 -11.53
CA VAL A 90 -4.46 -25.05 -11.58
C VAL A 90 -5.51 -24.48 -10.64
N PHE A 91 -6.76 -24.94 -10.71
CA PHE A 91 -7.87 -24.39 -9.93
C PHE A 91 -7.75 -24.66 -8.43
N SER A 92 -7.25 -25.83 -8.02
CA SER A 92 -6.95 -26.10 -6.61
C SER A 92 -5.93 -25.10 -6.06
N SER A 93 -4.87 -24.80 -6.84
CA SER A 93 -3.83 -23.84 -6.46
C SER A 93 -4.32 -22.38 -6.39
N LEU A 94 -5.34 -22.00 -7.18
CA LEU A 94 -5.92 -20.64 -7.13
C LEU A 94 -6.60 -20.33 -5.79
N SER A 95 -7.02 -21.35 -5.05
CA SER A 95 -7.66 -21.16 -3.75
C SER A 95 -6.68 -20.80 -2.64
N ASP A 96 -5.42 -21.23 -2.77
CA ASP A 96 -4.38 -21.05 -1.78
C ASP A 96 -3.53 -19.78 -2.00
N MET A 97 -3.78 -19.04 -3.09
CA MET A 97 -3.03 -17.82 -3.38
C MET A 97 -3.31 -16.75 -2.33
N PRO A 98 -2.29 -16.26 -1.58
CA PRO A 98 -2.47 -15.27 -0.54
C PRO A 98 -2.53 -13.86 -1.14
N LEU A 99 -3.48 -13.62 -2.05
CA LEU A 99 -3.56 -12.40 -2.85
C LEU A 99 -3.69 -11.15 -1.97
N GLU A 100 -4.61 -11.15 -1.01
CA GLU A 100 -4.87 -10.00 -0.14
C GLU A 100 -3.64 -9.57 0.68
N PRO A 101 -3.00 -10.45 1.49
CA PRO A 101 -1.84 -10.05 2.28
C PRO A 101 -0.59 -9.77 1.42
N ALA A 102 -0.45 -10.41 0.25
CA ALA A 102 0.61 -10.08 -0.70
C ALA A 102 0.41 -8.66 -1.28
N ALA A 103 -0.82 -8.33 -1.66
CA ALA A 103 -1.17 -7.01 -2.16
C ALA A 103 -0.99 -5.93 -1.08
N ILE A 104 -1.39 -6.18 0.16
CA ILE A 104 -1.14 -5.27 1.28
C ILE A 104 0.35 -5.09 1.57
N SER A 105 1.14 -6.15 1.49
CA SER A 105 2.59 -6.04 1.68
C SER A 105 3.25 -5.16 0.61
N TYR A 106 2.76 -5.23 -0.63
CA TYR A 106 3.18 -4.30 -1.69
C TYR A 106 2.77 -2.85 -1.37
N VAL A 107 1.50 -2.61 -1.03
CA VAL A 107 0.98 -1.27 -0.70
C VAL A 107 1.75 -0.65 0.48
N PHE A 108 1.97 -1.43 1.55
CA PHE A 108 2.76 -0.99 2.70
C PHE A 108 4.20 -0.64 2.30
N THR A 109 4.82 -1.41 1.40
CA THR A 109 6.15 -1.11 0.89
C THR A 109 6.18 0.23 0.13
N GLN A 110 5.16 0.51 -0.68
CA GLN A 110 5.08 1.81 -1.37
C GLN A 110 4.92 2.97 -0.37
N LEU A 111 4.10 2.81 0.66
CA LEU A 111 3.95 3.78 1.75
C LEU A 111 5.28 3.98 2.53
N GLU A 112 6.02 2.90 2.83
CA GLU A 112 7.32 2.98 3.51
C GLU A 112 8.29 3.85 2.70
N LEU A 113 8.46 3.53 1.42
CA LEU A 113 9.34 4.26 0.50
C LEU A 113 8.94 5.73 0.35
N TYR A 114 7.64 6.01 0.28
CA TYR A 114 7.12 7.37 0.19
C TYR A 114 7.40 8.18 1.46
N GLY A 115 7.09 7.65 2.64
CA GLY A 115 7.36 8.35 3.88
C GLY A 115 8.86 8.60 4.08
N ASP A 116 9.72 7.64 3.73
CA ASP A 116 11.17 7.82 3.78
C ASP A 116 11.65 8.90 2.79
N PHE A 117 11.10 8.93 1.59
CA PHE A 117 11.34 10.00 0.62
C PHE A 117 10.95 11.36 1.20
N VAL A 118 9.72 11.52 1.70
CA VAL A 118 9.23 12.78 2.27
C VAL A 118 10.14 13.24 3.42
N VAL A 119 10.48 12.34 4.34
CA VAL A 119 11.40 12.64 5.46
C VAL A 119 12.77 13.05 4.95
N SER A 120 13.30 12.42 3.89
CA SER A 120 14.58 12.80 3.28
C SER A 120 14.54 14.21 2.67
N VAL A 121 13.38 14.67 2.21
CA VAL A 121 13.18 16.01 1.65
C VAL A 121 13.13 17.06 2.77
N ILE A 122 12.35 16.80 3.83
CA ILE A 122 12.00 17.82 4.84
C ILE A 122 12.88 17.78 6.10
N ASN A 123 13.44 16.61 6.42
CA ASN A 123 14.18 16.35 7.65
C ASN A 123 15.42 15.46 7.42
N LYS A 124 16.34 15.90 6.56
CA LYS A 124 17.61 15.21 6.23
C LYS A 124 18.41 14.72 7.44
N SER A 125 18.35 15.44 8.56
CA SER A 125 19.04 15.08 9.81
C SER A 125 18.50 13.82 10.48
N PHE A 126 17.26 13.42 10.19
CA PHE A 126 16.60 12.27 10.82
C PHE A 126 17.38 10.97 10.55
N PHE A 127 17.82 10.75 9.31
CA PHE A 127 18.58 9.57 8.89
C PHE A 127 20.11 9.72 9.01
N ALA A 128 20.61 10.91 9.39
CA ALA A 128 22.06 11.20 9.36
C ALA A 128 22.82 10.73 10.61
N ALA A 129 22.14 10.42 11.71
CA ALA A 129 22.80 10.02 12.96
C ALA A 129 23.29 8.56 12.90
N ARG A 130 24.41 8.25 13.55
CA ARG A 130 24.99 6.88 13.61
C ARG A 130 24.02 5.83 14.18
N ASN A 131 23.10 6.26 15.05
CA ASN A 131 22.03 5.43 15.63
C ASN A 131 20.64 5.91 15.17
N SER A 132 20.55 6.52 13.99
CA SER A 132 19.27 6.97 13.44
C SER A 132 18.37 5.79 13.10
N PRO A 133 17.04 5.98 13.22
CA PRO A 133 16.05 5.19 12.49
C PRO A 133 16.45 4.92 11.04
N LYS A 134 16.16 3.72 10.53
CA LYS A 134 16.33 3.41 9.10
C LYS A 134 15.11 3.79 8.25
N ASN A 135 13.95 3.94 8.89
CA ASN A 135 12.71 4.37 8.26
C ASN A 135 11.87 5.24 9.20
N TRP A 136 10.95 6.01 8.64
CA TRP A 136 10.10 6.97 9.36
C TRP A 136 9.25 6.33 10.47
N HIS A 137 8.75 5.11 10.26
CA HIS A 137 7.90 4.39 11.21
C HIS A 137 8.64 3.41 12.13
N SER A 138 9.97 3.50 12.24
CA SER A 138 10.80 2.47 12.91
C SER A 138 10.46 2.23 14.39
N ARG A 139 9.89 3.23 15.06
CA ARG A 139 9.52 3.21 16.48
C ARG A 139 8.06 2.81 16.73
N ILE A 140 7.33 2.45 15.68
CA ILE A 140 5.96 1.95 15.75
C ILE A 140 6.04 0.44 15.56
N HIS A 141 5.52 -0.34 16.50
CA HIS A 141 5.64 -1.79 16.49
C HIS A 141 4.28 -2.43 16.23
N GLY A 142 4.20 -3.35 15.26
CA GLY A 142 2.93 -3.97 14.84
C GLY A 142 2.30 -4.91 15.87
N ASP A 143 3.05 -5.34 16.88
CA ASP A 143 2.60 -6.17 18.01
C ASP A 143 2.11 -5.34 19.21
N THR A 144 2.01 -4.02 19.06
CA THR A 144 1.58 -3.14 20.15
C THR A 144 0.09 -3.20 20.37
N ASP A 145 -0.31 -3.35 21.65
CA ASP A 145 -1.70 -3.26 22.06
C ASP A 145 -2.25 -1.84 21.86
N ILE A 146 -3.16 -1.68 20.92
CA ILE A 146 -3.86 -0.42 20.61
C ILE A 146 -4.74 0.09 21.75
N ARG A 147 -4.97 -0.71 22.80
CA ARG A 147 -5.72 -0.27 24.00
C ARG A 147 -4.82 0.43 25.02
N ASP A 148 -3.49 0.31 24.89
CA ASP A 148 -2.53 0.98 25.77
C ASP A 148 -2.29 2.43 25.33
N ALA A 149 -3.09 3.35 25.87
CA ALA A 149 -3.02 4.77 25.56
C ALA A 149 -1.63 5.39 25.82
N ALA A 150 -0.89 4.90 26.82
CA ALA A 150 0.44 5.41 27.15
C ALA A 150 1.51 4.95 26.13
N LYS A 151 1.35 3.77 25.54
CA LYS A 151 2.17 3.33 24.40
C LYS A 151 1.80 4.08 23.13
N LEU A 152 0.50 4.21 22.83
CA LEU A 152 0.03 4.96 21.67
C LEU A 152 0.53 6.40 21.68
N LEU A 153 0.50 7.09 22.83
CA LEU A 153 1.03 8.44 22.95
C LEU A 153 2.54 8.51 22.65
N ARG A 154 3.33 7.55 23.14
CA ARG A 154 4.77 7.48 22.84
C ARG A 154 5.03 7.24 21.35
N MET A 155 4.22 6.41 20.71
CA MET A 155 4.31 6.14 19.27
C MET A 155 3.86 7.34 18.44
N ARG A 156 2.83 8.06 18.87
CA ARG A 156 2.40 9.34 18.29
C ARG A 156 3.53 10.36 18.29
N SER A 157 4.24 10.50 19.42
CA SER A 157 5.43 11.36 19.49
C SER A 157 6.56 10.87 18.58
N ALA A 158 6.75 9.56 18.48
CA ALA A 158 7.75 8.97 17.60
C ALA A 158 7.41 9.16 16.11
N LEU A 159 6.13 9.19 15.76
CA LEU A 159 5.61 9.45 14.42
C LEU A 159 5.75 10.93 14.04
N ALA A 160 5.58 11.86 14.99
CA ALA A 160 5.70 13.29 14.74
C ALA A 160 7.15 13.74 14.45
N ALA A 161 8.12 13.09 15.11
CA ALA A 161 9.54 13.43 15.01
C ALA A 161 10.12 13.44 13.56
N PRO A 162 9.92 12.41 12.72
CA PRO A 162 10.42 12.42 11.34
C PRO A 162 9.87 13.58 10.51
N PHE A 163 8.60 13.93 10.69
CA PHE A 163 7.92 15.00 9.95
C PHE A 163 8.07 16.39 10.57
N ARG A 164 8.78 16.51 11.70
CA ARG A 164 8.95 17.76 12.48
C ARG A 164 7.62 18.40 12.88
N MET A 165 6.65 17.58 13.20
CA MET A 165 5.33 18.02 13.66
C MET A 165 5.27 18.09 15.19
N GLU A 166 4.31 18.87 15.69
CA GLU A 166 3.90 18.74 17.08
C GLU A 166 3.11 17.45 17.26
N VAL A 167 3.24 16.82 18.43
CA VAL A 167 2.56 15.57 18.74
C VAL A 167 1.05 15.72 18.59
N ASP A 168 0.52 16.88 18.96
CA ASP A 168 -0.91 17.17 18.94
C ASP A 168 -1.50 17.32 17.54
N ASP A 169 -0.67 17.56 16.53
CA ASP A 169 -1.10 17.69 15.12
C ASP A 169 -1.34 16.32 14.45
N ILE A 170 -0.90 15.21 15.07
CA ILE A 170 -1.06 13.86 14.50
C ILE A 170 -2.25 13.17 15.17
N PRO A 171 -3.33 12.78 14.48
CA PRO A 171 -4.42 12.07 15.13
C PRO A 171 -3.99 10.73 15.75
N MET A 172 -4.68 10.28 16.80
CA MET A 172 -4.32 9.01 17.47
C MET A 172 -4.59 7.79 16.58
N PHE A 173 -5.64 7.85 15.76
CA PHE A 173 -6.02 6.76 14.86
C PHE A 173 -4.92 6.46 13.82
N THR A 174 -4.19 7.49 13.37
CA THR A 174 -3.03 7.36 12.48
C THR A 174 -2.00 6.36 13.00
N VAL A 175 -1.73 6.38 14.31
CA VAL A 175 -0.80 5.43 14.94
C VAL A 175 -1.37 4.01 14.90
N ALA A 176 -2.66 3.85 15.18
CA ALA A 176 -3.33 2.57 15.13
C ALA A 176 -3.33 1.97 13.71
N GLU A 177 -3.55 2.80 12.68
CA GLU A 177 -3.47 2.41 11.26
C GLU A 177 -2.08 1.87 10.90
N VAL A 178 -1.01 2.58 11.31
CA VAL A 178 0.37 2.11 11.10
C VAL A 178 0.66 0.80 11.84
N ILE A 179 0.18 0.66 13.08
CA ILE A 179 0.32 -0.58 13.85
C ILE A 179 -0.35 -1.73 13.10
N GLU A 180 -1.58 -1.54 12.64
CA GLU A 180 -2.37 -2.57 11.99
C GLU A 180 -1.77 -3.00 10.64
N LEU A 181 -1.32 -2.04 9.83
CA LEU A 181 -0.59 -2.33 8.59
C LEU A 181 0.69 -3.15 8.86
N LYS A 182 1.47 -2.78 9.89
CA LYS A 182 2.69 -3.51 10.27
C LYS A 182 2.38 -4.90 10.82
N ARG A 183 1.29 -5.05 11.58
CA ARG A 183 0.83 -6.33 12.11
C ARG A 183 0.57 -7.31 10.97
N VAL A 184 -0.28 -6.93 10.03
CA VAL A 184 -0.66 -7.78 8.89
C VAL A 184 0.54 -8.09 7.99
N ARG A 185 1.38 -7.09 7.69
CA ARG A 185 2.62 -7.30 6.92
C ARG A 185 3.55 -8.30 7.62
N ASN A 186 3.72 -8.20 8.93
CA ASN A 186 4.59 -9.10 9.68
C ASN A 186 4.01 -10.51 9.79
N GLU A 187 2.70 -10.65 10.00
CA GLU A 187 2.02 -11.93 10.00
C GLU A 187 2.16 -12.65 8.65
N PHE A 188 2.03 -11.92 7.53
CA PHE A 188 2.27 -12.48 6.21
C PHE A 188 3.75 -12.86 6.01
N ALA A 189 4.67 -11.93 6.28
CA ALA A 189 6.09 -12.12 5.98
C ALA A 189 6.78 -13.15 6.89
N HIS A 190 6.31 -13.34 8.12
CA HIS A 190 6.97 -14.20 9.12
C HIS A 190 6.16 -15.44 9.49
N GLU A 191 4.84 -15.39 9.42
CA GLU A 191 3.97 -16.49 9.85
C GLU A 191 3.20 -17.13 8.68
N GLY A 192 3.28 -16.58 7.47
CA GLY A 192 2.57 -17.08 6.29
C GLY A 192 1.05 -17.01 6.43
N ARG A 193 0.52 -16.19 7.35
CA ARG A 193 -0.92 -16.04 7.54
C ARG A 193 -1.56 -15.35 6.35
N SER A 194 -2.75 -15.81 5.99
CA SER A 194 -3.46 -15.40 4.77
C SER A 194 -4.62 -14.42 4.99
N SER A 195 -5.00 -14.11 6.23
CA SER A 195 -6.17 -13.27 6.51
C SER A 195 -5.81 -11.78 6.53
N ALA A 196 -6.25 -11.02 5.53
CA ALA A 196 -6.11 -9.57 5.49
C ALA A 196 -7.33 -8.95 4.81
N ASN A 197 -7.99 -7.97 5.43
CA ASN A 197 -9.03 -7.22 4.73
C ASN A 197 -8.35 -6.17 3.84
N PHE A 198 -8.20 -6.47 2.55
CA PHE A 198 -7.49 -5.61 1.62
C PHE A 198 -8.07 -4.19 1.58
N ASP A 199 -9.39 -4.03 1.49
CA ASP A 199 -10.01 -2.72 1.32
C ASP A 199 -9.78 -1.80 2.53
N VAL A 200 -9.91 -2.36 3.74
CA VAL A 200 -9.66 -1.61 4.98
C VAL A 200 -8.18 -1.19 5.07
N LEU A 201 -7.26 -2.12 4.81
CA LEU A 201 -5.83 -1.87 4.93
C LEU A 201 -5.30 -0.96 3.81
N PHE A 202 -5.85 -1.09 2.59
CA PHE A 202 -5.57 -0.17 1.50
C PHE A 202 -6.00 1.25 1.87
N SER A 203 -7.18 1.40 2.45
CA SER A 203 -7.70 2.70 2.90
C SER A 203 -6.78 3.32 3.95
N TYR A 204 -6.32 2.55 4.94
CA TYR A 204 -5.33 3.03 5.92
C TYR A 204 -4.04 3.51 5.26
N ALA A 205 -3.52 2.79 4.27
CA ALA A 205 -2.30 3.21 3.59
C ALA A 205 -2.51 4.49 2.75
N ALA A 206 -3.63 4.60 2.04
CA ALA A 206 -4.00 5.78 1.28
C ALA A 206 -4.21 7.00 2.19
N ASP A 207 -4.93 6.82 3.31
CA ASP A 207 -5.15 7.85 4.31
C ASP A 207 -3.83 8.34 4.91
N LEU A 208 -2.90 7.45 5.22
CA LEU A 208 -1.57 7.81 5.71
C LEU A 208 -0.77 8.61 4.68
N ILE A 209 -0.86 8.27 3.38
CA ILE A 209 -0.20 9.04 2.31
C ILE A 209 -0.76 10.46 2.24
N CYS A 210 -2.09 10.59 2.26
CA CYS A 210 -2.77 11.88 2.24
C CYS A 210 -2.44 12.71 3.50
N GLN A 211 -2.46 12.08 4.69
CA GLN A 211 -2.09 12.73 5.94
C GLN A 211 -0.65 13.24 5.88
N ILE A 212 0.32 12.42 5.46
CA ILE A 212 1.72 12.84 5.29
C ILE A 212 1.82 14.01 4.31
N HIS A 213 1.07 14.01 3.21
CA HIS A 213 1.04 15.12 2.27
C HIS A 213 0.58 16.42 2.93
N PHE A 214 -0.59 16.41 3.59
CA PHE A 214 -1.16 17.61 4.22
C PHE A 214 -0.40 18.09 5.45
N TRP A 215 0.30 17.19 6.15
CA TRP A 215 1.22 17.57 7.22
C TRP A 215 2.40 18.40 6.73
N VAL A 216 2.79 18.20 5.47
CA VAL A 216 4.01 18.74 4.88
C VAL A 216 3.72 19.92 3.96
N LEU A 217 2.57 19.92 3.29
CA LEU A 217 2.08 20.98 2.42
C LEU A 217 0.83 21.61 3.05
N ASP A 218 1.06 22.62 3.89
CA ASP A 218 0.07 23.25 4.77
C ASP A 218 -0.96 24.15 4.06
N ASP A 219 -0.73 24.44 2.78
CA ASP A 219 -1.58 25.24 1.89
C ASP A 219 -2.39 24.39 0.90
N GLU A 220 -2.15 23.07 0.84
CA GLU A 220 -2.95 22.14 0.04
C GLU A 220 -4.21 21.77 0.82
N GLU A 221 -5.38 21.92 0.19
CA GLU A 221 -6.67 21.62 0.84
C GLU A 221 -7.27 20.30 0.38
N MET A 222 -6.86 19.78 -0.79
CA MET A 222 -7.54 18.67 -1.43
C MET A 222 -6.64 17.93 -2.41
N ILE A 223 -6.78 16.60 -2.44
CA ILE A 223 -6.20 15.73 -3.46
C ILE A 223 -7.33 14.89 -4.05
N ILE A 224 -7.41 14.80 -5.38
CA ILE A 224 -8.40 13.97 -6.07
C ILE A 224 -7.69 13.12 -7.12
N ARG A 225 -7.86 11.80 -7.06
CA ARG A 225 -7.27 10.84 -8.00
C ARG A 225 -8.26 9.75 -8.39
N TRP A 226 -8.27 9.39 -9.66
CA TRP A 226 -9.14 8.37 -10.25
C TRP A 226 -8.33 7.52 -11.25
N PRO A 227 -8.60 6.21 -11.39
CA PRO A 227 -7.78 5.31 -12.20
C PRO A 227 -7.83 5.66 -13.70
N PHE A 228 -8.94 6.25 -14.13
CA PHE A 228 -9.18 6.73 -15.49
C PHE A 228 -9.92 8.06 -15.36
N ARG A 229 -9.21 9.17 -15.51
CA ARG A 229 -9.87 10.44 -15.82
C ARG A 229 -9.93 10.53 -17.34
N ASP A 230 -11.14 10.59 -17.89
CA ASP A 230 -11.33 11.00 -19.28
C ASP A 230 -11.11 12.53 -19.32
N GLU A 231 -10.18 13.01 -20.15
CA GLU A 231 -9.79 14.44 -20.22
C GLU A 231 -10.98 15.37 -20.59
N SER A 232 -12.11 14.81 -21.05
CA SER A 232 -13.32 15.56 -21.42
C SER A 232 -14.26 15.89 -20.24
N GLU A 233 -14.07 15.32 -19.05
CA GLU A 233 -14.98 15.51 -17.88
C GLU A 233 -14.41 16.47 -16.81
N GLU A 234 -13.21 17.02 -17.03
CA GLU A 234 -12.46 17.85 -16.04
C GLU A 234 -13.24 19.07 -15.50
N VAL A 235 -14.14 19.65 -16.29
CA VAL A 235 -14.83 20.90 -15.93
C VAL A 235 -16.12 20.65 -15.13
N ASP A 236 -16.79 19.52 -15.37
CA ASP A 236 -18.06 19.20 -14.73
C ASP A 236 -17.82 18.53 -13.37
N ASP A 237 -16.87 17.59 -13.27
CA ASP A 237 -16.56 16.89 -12.02
C ASP A 237 -16.00 17.82 -10.94
N ALA A 238 -15.12 18.76 -11.30
CA ALA A 238 -14.58 19.72 -10.35
C ALA A 238 -15.68 20.68 -9.85
N ARG A 239 -16.67 21.00 -10.67
CA ARG A 239 -17.82 21.82 -10.28
C ARG A 239 -18.79 21.06 -9.40
N GLU A 240 -19.12 19.82 -9.77
CA GLU A 240 -20.02 18.95 -9.01
C GLU A 240 -19.40 18.57 -7.67
N LEU A 241 -18.13 18.21 -7.63
CA LEU A 241 -17.42 17.92 -6.39
C LEU A 241 -17.31 19.14 -5.48
N ASN A 242 -17.02 20.33 -6.01
CA ASN A 242 -17.04 21.56 -5.22
C ASN A 242 -18.45 21.89 -4.70
N ALA A 243 -19.49 21.62 -5.49
CA ALA A 243 -20.87 21.76 -5.04
C ALA A 243 -21.19 20.76 -3.93
N MET A 244 -20.76 19.51 -4.06
CA MET A 244 -20.98 18.44 -3.09
C MET A 244 -20.22 18.71 -1.78
N ILE A 245 -18.94 19.11 -1.84
CA ILE A 245 -18.15 19.52 -0.67
C ILE A 245 -18.81 20.71 0.03
N LYS A 246 -19.28 21.70 -0.73
CA LYS A 246 -20.02 22.85 -0.18
C LYS A 246 -21.30 22.40 0.51
N GLU A 247 -22.01 21.43 -0.05
CA GLU A 247 -23.23 20.87 0.52
C GLU A 247 -22.95 20.06 1.81
N MET A 248 -21.91 19.23 1.81
CA MET A 248 -21.47 18.46 2.99
C MET A 248 -21.03 19.40 4.12
N LYS A 249 -20.29 20.47 3.82
CA LYS A 249 -19.92 21.52 4.81
C LYS A 249 -21.17 22.24 5.36
N GLN A 250 -22.18 22.49 4.53
CA GLN A 250 -23.45 23.09 4.98
C GLN A 250 -24.27 22.14 5.87
N ARG A 251 -24.14 20.83 5.68
CA ARG A 251 -24.80 19.80 6.48
C ARG A 251 -24.04 19.44 7.76
N GLY A 252 -22.80 19.92 7.93
CA GLY A 252 -21.94 19.56 9.07
C GLY A 252 -21.46 18.11 9.02
N GLU A 253 -21.39 17.54 7.82
CA GLU A 253 -20.93 16.17 7.54
C GLU A 253 -19.42 16.11 7.25
N TRP A 254 -18.72 17.25 7.40
CA TRP A 254 -17.30 17.46 7.15
C TRP A 254 -16.65 18.28 8.26
#